data_AF-G6C3T6-F1
#
_entry.id   AF-G6C3T6-F1
#
_cell.length_a   1.000
_cell.length_b   1.000
_cell.length_c   1.000
_cell.angle_alpha   90.00
_cell.angle_beta   90.00
_cell.angle_gamma   90.00
#
_symmetry.space_group_name_H-M   'P 1'
#
loop_
_entity.id
_entity.type
_entity.pdbx_description
1 polymer ?
#
loop_
_entity_poly.entity_id
_entity_poly.type
_entity_poly.pdbx_seq_one_letter_code
_entity_poly.pdbx_strand_id
1 'polypeptide(L)'
;MEEINVLKFDMFTTLMLAVLAIYFGDLMRKIFPILKKYCLPASVVGGTVFALISLLFFKMGIVQLDFDYKAINQLFYCIFFAASGAAASMALLKKGGKLVAIFAVLAAILAACQNGMALVVGKFMNIDPLISMMTGSIPMTGGHGNAASFAPIAVDAGAPAAIEVAIAAATFGLISGCMLGGPFGNFLVKRFKLEGSTSNEQAMGEIDAEGESGNLLVDKPNIIQAVFLMCIANRNRKNNRTRT
;
A
#
# COMPACT_ATOMS: atom_id res chain seq x y z
N MET A 1 -20.57 -30.12 -10.37
CA MET A 1 -20.03 -28.89 -9.75
C MET A 1 -20.15 -29.11 -8.25
N GLU A 2 -19.05 -29.35 -7.55
CA GLU A 2 -19.09 -29.49 -6.09
C GLU A 2 -19.53 -28.16 -5.47
N GLU A 3 -20.55 -28.19 -4.61
CA GLU A 3 -20.95 -27.01 -3.85
C GLU A 3 -19.88 -26.69 -2.81
N ILE A 4 -19.01 -25.73 -3.14
CA ILE A 4 -18.00 -25.24 -2.22
C ILE A 4 -18.71 -24.41 -1.14
N ASN A 5 -18.50 -24.76 0.13
CA ASN A 5 -19.03 -23.98 1.25
C ASN A 5 -18.42 -22.57 1.23
N VAL A 6 -19.27 -21.55 1.06
CA VAL A 6 -18.85 -20.14 1.11
C VAL A 6 -18.90 -19.64 2.55
N LEU A 7 -17.74 -19.34 3.13
CA LEU A 7 -17.63 -18.81 4.48
C LEU A 7 -17.45 -17.29 4.43
N LYS A 8 -18.48 -16.56 4.88
CA LYS A 8 -18.53 -15.10 4.87
C LYS A 8 -17.97 -14.52 6.16
N PHE A 9 -16.99 -13.64 6.03
CA PHE A 9 -16.43 -12.87 7.14
C PHE A 9 -16.98 -11.46 7.13
N ASP A 10 -17.51 -11.03 8.27
CA ASP A 10 -17.92 -9.65 8.44
C ASP A 10 -16.72 -8.70 8.48
N MET A 11 -17.03 -7.41 8.35
CA MET A 11 -16.08 -6.29 8.41
C MET A 11 -15.09 -6.41 9.57
N PHE A 12 -15.57 -6.59 10.80
CA PHE A 12 -14.69 -6.62 11.98
C PHE A 12 -13.80 -7.88 12.01
N THR A 13 -14.34 -9.02 11.59
CA THR A 13 -13.59 -10.27 11.52
C THR A 13 -12.50 -10.19 10.43
N THR A 14 -12.82 -9.58 9.30
CA THR A 14 -11.87 -9.30 8.21
C THR A 14 -10.73 -8.40 8.71
N LEU A 15 -11.06 -7.34 9.46
CA LEU A 15 -10.06 -6.47 10.08
C LEU A 15 -9.14 -7.21 11.04
N MET A 16 -9.73 -8.04 11.90
CA MET A 16 -8.97 -8.87 12.86
C MET A 16 -8.01 -9.80 12.13
N LEU A 17 -8.46 -10.49 11.08
CA LEU A 17 -7.61 -11.36 10.27
C LEU A 17 -6.49 -10.60 9.58
N ALA A 18 -6.77 -9.39 9.06
CA ALA A 18 -5.74 -8.53 8.48
C ALA A 18 -4.68 -8.12 9.51
N VAL A 19 -5.08 -7.74 10.72
CA VAL A 19 -4.13 -7.42 11.82
C VAL A 19 -3.31 -8.66 12.19
N LEU A 20 -3.94 -9.81 12.37
CA LEU A 20 -3.22 -11.06 12.67
C LEU A 20 -2.22 -11.43 11.58
N ALA A 21 -2.58 -11.26 10.31
CA ALA A 21 -1.68 -11.47 9.18
C ALA A 21 -0.46 -10.52 9.25
N ILE A 22 -0.65 -9.24 9.57
CA ILE A 22 0.45 -8.28 9.75
C ILE A 22 1.39 -8.74 10.86
N TYR A 23 0.87 -9.15 12.01
CA TYR A 23 1.69 -9.64 13.13
C TYR A 23 2.46 -10.91 12.77
N PHE A 24 1.81 -11.82 12.05
CA PHE A 24 2.47 -13.01 11.52
C PHE A 24 3.59 -12.64 10.54
N GLY A 25 3.35 -11.67 9.66
CA GLY A 25 4.38 -11.12 8.77
C GLY A 25 5.56 -10.49 9.52
N ASP A 26 5.30 -9.76 10.60
CA ASP A 26 6.34 -9.20 11.47
C ASP A 26 7.17 -10.31 12.14
N LEU A 27 6.54 -11.40 12.56
CA LEU A 27 7.23 -12.58 13.09
C LEU A 27 8.10 -13.25 12.02
N MET A 28 7.57 -13.45 10.81
CA MET A 28 8.34 -14.00 9.68
C MET A 28 9.56 -13.14 9.33
N ARG A 29 9.41 -11.81 9.34
CA ARG A 29 10.53 -10.87 9.11
C ARG A 29 11.60 -10.93 10.19
N LYS A 30 11.27 -11.33 11.42
CA LYS A 30 12.26 -11.56 12.49
C LYS A 30 13.04 -12.85 12.27
N ILE A 31 12.37 -13.90 11.81
CA ILE A 31 12.99 -15.20 11.52
C ILE A 31 13.87 -15.12 10.26
N PHE A 32 13.37 -14.48 9.21
CA PHE A 32 14.05 -14.37 7.92
C PHE A 32 14.55 -12.94 7.68
N PRO A 33 15.80 -12.60 8.08
CA PRO A 33 16.33 -11.24 7.94
C PRO A 33 16.47 -10.78 6.48
N ILE A 34 16.45 -11.71 5.52
CA ILE A 34 16.42 -11.40 4.09
C ILE A 34 15.16 -10.61 3.69
N LEU A 35 14.02 -10.86 4.32
CA LEU A 35 12.79 -10.10 4.07
C LEU A 35 12.93 -8.64 4.53
N LYS A 36 13.69 -8.40 5.60
CA LYS A 36 14.03 -7.04 6.04
C LYS A 36 15.04 -6.38 5.10
N LYS A 37 16.02 -7.14 4.60
CA LYS A 37 17.04 -6.65 3.66
C LYS A 37 16.43 -6.14 2.35
N TYR A 38 15.34 -6.74 1.87
CA TYR A 38 14.60 -6.29 0.67
C TYR A 38 13.41 -5.37 0.95
N CYS A 39 13.36 -4.75 2.14
CA CYS A 39 12.32 -3.79 2.53
C CYS A 39 10.88 -4.32 2.39
N LEU A 40 10.66 -5.65 2.44
CA LEU A 40 9.32 -6.23 2.32
C LEU A 40 8.48 -5.87 3.54
N PRO A 41 7.32 -5.20 3.39
CA PRO A 41 6.44 -4.87 4.49
C PRO A 41 5.84 -6.12 5.15
N ALA A 42 5.56 -6.05 6.45
CA ALA A 42 4.94 -7.15 7.19
C ALA A 42 3.53 -7.51 6.65
N SER A 43 2.76 -6.51 6.24
CA SER A 43 1.45 -6.69 5.61
C SER A 43 1.52 -7.54 4.34
N VAL A 44 2.55 -7.32 3.50
CA VAL A 44 2.75 -8.07 2.26
C VAL A 44 3.14 -9.51 2.57
N VAL A 45 4.10 -9.73 3.48
CA VAL A 45 4.57 -11.08 3.85
C VAL A 45 3.43 -11.91 4.44
N GLY A 46 2.75 -11.37 5.45
CA GLY A 46 1.65 -12.06 6.13
C GLY A 46 0.45 -12.29 5.23
N GLY A 47 0.06 -11.27 4.45
CA GLY A 47 -1.03 -11.36 3.48
C GLY A 47 -0.75 -12.38 2.37
N THR A 48 0.49 -12.47 1.88
CA THR A 48 0.88 -13.46 0.87
C THR A 48 0.76 -14.89 1.40
N VAL A 49 1.22 -15.15 2.63
CA VAL A 49 1.08 -16.47 3.25
C VAL A 49 -0.40 -16.83 3.44
N PHE A 50 -1.21 -15.88 3.92
CA PHE A 50 -2.65 -16.07 4.05
C PHE A 50 -3.32 -16.36 2.70
N ALA A 51 -2.96 -15.62 1.65
CA ALA A 51 -3.49 -15.81 0.30
C ALA A 51 -3.14 -17.19 -0.27
N LEU A 52 -1.91 -17.69 -0.04
CA LEU A 52 -1.51 -19.03 -0.48
C LEU A 52 -2.29 -20.13 0.24
N ILE A 53 -2.54 -19.98 1.55
CA ILE A 53 -3.36 -20.93 2.32
C ILE A 53 -4.80 -20.90 1.83
N SER A 54 -5.37 -19.71 1.62
CA SER A 54 -6.72 -19.55 1.08
C SER A 54 -6.86 -20.18 -0.31
N LEU A 55 -5.86 -19.97 -1.18
CA LEU A 55 -5.81 -20.56 -2.51
C LEU A 55 -5.75 -22.09 -2.46
N LEU A 56 -4.98 -22.66 -1.52
CA LEU A 56 -4.91 -24.11 -1.32
C LEU A 56 -6.28 -24.68 -0.93
N PHE A 57 -6.97 -24.06 0.03
CA PHE A 57 -8.31 -24.49 0.44
C PHE A 57 -9.35 -24.38 -0.68
N PHE A 58 -9.27 -23.33 -1.49
CA PHE A 58 -10.12 -23.18 -2.66
C PHE A 58 -9.85 -24.28 -3.71
N LYS A 59 -8.58 -24.58 -3.99
CA LYS A 59 -8.19 -25.63 -4.95
C LYS A 59 -8.58 -27.04 -4.48
N MET A 60 -8.60 -27.28 -3.18
CA MET A 60 -9.02 -28.55 -2.58
C MET A 60 -10.55 -28.68 -2.45
N GLY A 61 -11.33 -27.67 -2.85
CA GLY A 61 -12.79 -27.69 -2.77
C GLY A 61 -13.36 -27.61 -1.35
N ILE A 62 -12.53 -27.25 -0.36
CA ILE A 62 -12.91 -27.31 1.07
C ILE A 62 -13.81 -26.11 1.43
N VAL A 63 -13.37 -24.90 1.11
CA VAL A 63 -14.06 -23.66 1.50
C VAL A 63 -13.66 -22.51 0.58
N GLN A 64 -14.62 -21.65 0.28
CA GLN A 64 -14.39 -20.36 -0.38
C GLN A 64 -14.55 -19.26 0.66
N LEU A 65 -13.50 -18.47 0.88
CA LEU A 65 -13.52 -17.38 1.85
C LEU A 65 -13.99 -16.09 1.16
N ASP A 66 -15.03 -15.46 1.72
CA ASP A 66 -15.58 -14.20 1.23
C ASP A 66 -15.45 -13.13 2.35
N PHE A 67 -14.80 -12.01 2.04
CA PHE A 67 -14.41 -11.00 3.01
C PHE A 67 -15.08 -9.67 2.72
N ASP A 68 -15.77 -9.11 3.72
CA ASP A 68 -16.28 -7.74 3.63
C ASP A 68 -15.19 -6.73 4.02
N TYR A 69 -14.40 -6.28 3.03
CA TYR A 69 -13.29 -5.33 3.24
C TYR A 69 -13.57 -3.91 2.74
N LYS A 70 -14.62 -3.69 1.94
CA LYS A 70 -14.83 -2.44 1.19
C LYS A 70 -14.94 -1.22 2.11
N ALA A 71 -15.79 -1.32 3.14
CA ALA A 71 -16.04 -0.20 4.07
C ALA A 71 -14.78 0.18 4.87
N ILE A 72 -13.99 -0.82 5.29
CA ILE A 72 -12.74 -0.60 6.02
C ILE A 72 -11.69 0.07 5.13
N ASN A 73 -11.51 -0.45 3.92
CA ASN A 73 -10.53 0.09 2.98
C ASN A 73 -10.86 1.56 2.67
N GLN A 74 -12.13 1.88 2.41
CA GLN A 74 -12.55 3.25 2.16
C GLN A 74 -12.24 4.18 3.34
N LEU A 75 -12.52 3.74 4.58
CA LEU A 75 -12.18 4.50 5.78
C LEU A 75 -10.67 4.78 5.86
N PHE A 76 -9.83 3.76 5.67
CA PHE A 76 -8.38 3.92 5.73
C PHE A 76 -7.80 4.73 4.57
N TYR A 77 -8.36 4.64 3.37
CA TYR A 77 -7.97 5.50 2.26
C TYR A 77 -8.29 6.96 2.56
N CYS A 78 -9.48 7.26 3.08
CA CYS A 78 -9.84 8.62 3.49
C CYS A 78 -8.88 9.18 4.55
N ILE A 79 -8.56 8.38 5.58
CA ILE A 79 -7.59 8.78 6.62
C ILE A 79 -6.20 9.00 6.02
N PHE A 80 -5.73 8.08 5.18
CA PHE A 80 -4.43 8.15 4.54
C PHE A 80 -4.29 9.41 3.65
N PHE A 81 -5.28 9.68 2.80
CA PHE A 81 -5.24 10.86 1.93
C PHE A 81 -5.42 12.17 2.70
N ALA A 82 -6.26 12.19 3.73
CA ALA A 82 -6.39 13.34 4.60
C ALA A 82 -5.08 13.64 5.34
N ALA A 83 -4.42 12.60 5.90
CA ALA A 83 -3.14 12.74 6.59
C ALA A 83 -2.01 13.13 5.63
N SER A 84 -1.89 12.47 4.48
CA SER A 84 -0.88 12.80 3.47
C SER A 84 -1.07 14.20 2.90
N GLY A 85 -2.32 14.64 2.74
CA GLY A 85 -2.65 16.01 2.33
C GLY A 85 -2.31 17.04 3.41
N ALA A 86 -2.58 16.73 4.68
CA ALA A 86 -2.23 17.60 5.81
C ALA A 86 -0.72 17.69 6.04
N ALA A 87 0.02 16.59 5.81
CA ALA A 87 1.48 16.55 5.87
C ALA A 87 2.14 17.31 4.70
N ALA A 88 1.41 17.62 3.63
CA ALA A 88 1.93 18.44 2.53
C ALA A 88 2.08 19.90 3.00
N SER A 89 3.27 20.22 3.52
CA SER A 89 3.57 21.57 4.00
C SER A 89 3.82 22.53 2.84
N MET A 90 2.95 23.53 2.72
CA MET A 90 3.16 24.64 1.79
C MET A 90 4.44 25.42 2.10
N ALA A 91 4.92 25.36 3.35
CA ALA A 91 6.20 25.94 3.75
C ALA A 91 7.38 25.17 3.15
N LEU A 92 7.35 23.83 3.12
CA LEU A 92 8.38 23.02 2.44
C LEU A 92 8.40 23.27 0.92
N LEU A 93 7.22 23.36 0.27
CA LEU A 93 7.16 23.70 -1.16
C LEU A 93 7.79 25.08 -1.44
N LYS A 94 7.48 26.07 -0.59
CA LYS A 94 8.06 27.42 -0.70
C LYS A 94 9.58 27.44 -0.44
N LYS A 95 10.07 26.71 0.57
CA LYS A 95 11.51 26.55 0.86
C LYS A 95 12.24 25.92 -0.33
N GLY A 96 11.66 24.91 -0.97
CA GLY A 96 12.25 24.28 -2.15
C GLY A 96 12.16 25.11 -3.44
N GLY A 97 11.26 26.09 -3.49
CA GLY A 97 11.23 27.16 -4.48
C GLY A 97 11.27 26.67 -5.93
N LYS A 98 12.17 27.26 -6.73
CA LYS A 98 12.32 26.95 -8.17
C LYS A 98 12.73 25.49 -8.42
N LEU A 99 13.52 24.89 -7.53
CA LEU A 99 14.01 23.52 -7.71
C LEU A 99 12.88 22.50 -7.59
N VAL A 100 11.91 22.71 -6.69
CA VAL A 100 10.73 21.85 -6.58
C VAL A 100 9.87 21.90 -7.84
N ALA A 101 9.68 23.10 -8.43
CA ALA A 101 8.93 23.22 -9.67
C ALA A 101 9.63 22.50 -10.84
N ILE A 102 10.96 22.66 -10.98
CA ILE A 102 11.74 21.95 -12.00
C ILE A 102 11.63 20.43 -11.78
N PHE A 103 11.81 19.97 -10.54
CA PHE A 103 11.69 18.56 -10.19
C PHE A 103 10.29 18.02 -10.52
N ALA A 104 9.23 18.75 -10.19
CA ALA A 104 7.86 18.35 -10.47
C ALA A 104 7.59 18.21 -11.97
N VAL A 105 8.09 19.14 -12.80
CA VAL A 105 7.98 19.06 -14.26
C VAL A 105 8.76 17.85 -14.79
N LEU A 106 9.99 17.63 -14.33
CA LEU A 106 10.79 16.46 -14.72
C LEU A 106 10.12 15.14 -14.31
N ALA A 107 9.56 15.08 -13.10
CA ALA A 107 8.82 13.93 -12.61
C ALA A 107 7.55 13.68 -13.43
N ALA A 108 6.82 14.74 -13.82
CA ALA A 108 5.65 14.62 -14.69
C ALA A 108 6.02 14.08 -16.08
N ILE A 109 7.13 14.56 -16.66
CA ILE A 109 7.65 14.05 -17.94
C ILE A 109 8.03 12.56 -17.80
N LEU A 110 8.76 12.20 -16.74
CA LEU A 110 9.11 10.79 -16.49
C LEU A 110 7.89 9.90 -16.29
N ALA A 111 6.87 10.38 -15.56
CA ALA A 111 5.60 9.67 -15.39
C ALA A 111 4.88 9.48 -16.73
N ALA A 112 4.87 10.49 -17.60
CA ALA A 112 4.31 10.38 -18.95
C ALA A 112 5.08 9.35 -19.80
N CYS A 113 6.42 9.36 -19.75
CA CYS A 113 7.25 8.36 -20.41
C CYS A 113 6.99 6.95 -19.88
N GLN A 114 6.81 6.80 -18.56
CA GLN A 114 6.49 5.52 -17.91
C GLN A 114 5.13 4.98 -18.37
N ASN A 115 4.12 5.84 -18.48
CA ASN A 115 2.82 5.46 -19.02
C ASN A 115 2.90 5.08 -20.51
N GLY A 116 3.65 5.85 -21.31
CA GLY A 116 3.91 5.51 -22.71
C GLY A 116 4.56 4.14 -22.87
N MET A 117 5.57 3.83 -22.05
CA MET A 117 6.22 2.53 -22.05
C MET A 117 5.26 1.40 -21.64
N ALA A 118 4.44 1.62 -20.61
CA ALA A 118 3.44 0.66 -20.17
C ALA A 118 2.42 0.35 -21.27
N LEU A 119 1.93 1.36 -21.99
CA LEU A 119 1.02 1.19 -23.13
C LEU A 119 1.69 0.48 -24.32
N VAL A 120 2.95 0.79 -24.62
CA VAL A 120 3.69 0.13 -25.70
C VAL A 120 3.88 -1.35 -25.40
N VAL A 121 4.34 -1.69 -24.19
CA VAL A 121 4.53 -3.09 -23.76
C VAL A 121 3.18 -3.81 -23.71
N GLY A 122 2.15 -3.17 -23.16
CA GLY A 122 0.79 -3.70 -23.12
C GLY A 122 0.25 -4.03 -24.51
N LYS A 123 0.48 -3.15 -25.49
CA LYS A 123 0.11 -3.39 -26.90
C LYS A 123 0.83 -4.61 -27.49
N PHE A 124 2.13 -4.79 -27.22
CA PHE A 124 2.86 -5.98 -27.66
C PHE A 124 2.34 -7.27 -27.01
N MET A 125 1.86 -7.18 -25.77
CA MET A 125 1.31 -8.30 -25.02
C MET A 125 -0.19 -8.53 -25.29
N ASN A 126 -0.83 -7.74 -26.16
CA ASN A 126 -2.29 -7.73 -26.39
C ASN A 126 -3.12 -7.57 -25.10
N ILE A 127 -2.66 -6.70 -24.20
CA ILE A 127 -3.35 -6.36 -22.95
C ILE A 127 -4.17 -5.08 -23.15
N ASP A 128 -5.32 -5.02 -22.48
CA ASP A 128 -6.17 -3.83 -22.47
C ASP A 128 -5.39 -2.57 -22.03
N PRO A 129 -5.54 -1.40 -22.68
CA PRO A 129 -4.84 -0.18 -22.33
C PRO A 129 -5.08 0.29 -20.88
N LEU A 130 -6.29 0.12 -20.34
CA LEU A 130 -6.60 0.50 -18.95
C LEU A 130 -5.84 -0.39 -17.97
N ILE A 131 -5.76 -1.70 -18.25
CA ILE A 131 -4.94 -2.62 -17.45
C ILE A 131 -3.46 -2.29 -17.59
N SER A 132 -3.01 -1.93 -18.79
CA SER A 132 -1.62 -1.55 -19.04
C SER A 132 -1.24 -0.27 -18.27
N MET A 133 -2.13 0.70 -18.15
CA MET A 133 -1.91 1.88 -17.32
C MET A 133 -1.76 1.55 -15.82
N MET A 134 -2.33 0.43 -15.37
CA MET A 134 -2.14 -0.11 -14.02
C MET A 134 -0.76 -0.75 -13.81
N THR A 135 0.15 -0.69 -14.78
CA THR A 135 1.58 -0.99 -14.58
C THR A 135 2.45 0.27 -14.75
N GLY A 136 1.84 1.42 -15.02
CA GLY A 136 2.51 2.70 -15.26
C GLY A 136 2.69 3.53 -13.99
N SER A 137 2.67 4.86 -14.14
CA SER A 137 2.92 5.81 -13.07
C SER A 137 1.86 5.79 -11.97
N ILE A 138 0.62 5.35 -12.27
CA ILE A 138 -0.49 5.30 -11.31
C ILE A 138 -0.06 4.53 -10.05
N PRO A 139 0.35 3.25 -10.14
CA PRO A 139 0.86 2.53 -8.98
C PRO A 139 2.37 2.66 -8.75
N MET A 140 3.20 2.85 -9.80
CA MET A 140 4.65 2.83 -9.60
C MET A 140 5.23 4.14 -9.05
N THR A 141 4.62 5.28 -9.38
CA THR A 141 4.97 6.58 -8.79
C THR A 141 4.02 6.91 -7.64
N GLY A 142 2.72 6.67 -7.82
CA GLY A 142 1.70 7.01 -6.83
C GLY A 142 1.49 5.97 -5.71
N GLY A 143 2.11 4.80 -5.82
CA GLY A 143 2.04 3.74 -4.81
C GLY A 143 0.65 3.14 -4.63
N HIS A 144 0.47 2.44 -3.51
CA HIS A 144 -0.80 1.78 -3.15
C HIS A 144 -1.95 2.77 -2.94
N GLY A 145 -1.65 4.03 -2.60
CA GLY A 145 -2.66 5.09 -2.50
C GLY A 145 -3.30 5.37 -3.86
N ASN A 146 -2.52 5.79 -4.85
CA ASN A 146 -3.09 6.04 -6.18
C ASN A 146 -3.68 4.77 -6.81
N ALA A 147 -3.09 3.60 -6.59
CA ALA A 147 -3.70 2.34 -7.02
C ALA A 147 -5.11 2.18 -6.44
N ALA A 148 -5.31 2.45 -5.15
CA ALA A 148 -6.60 2.37 -4.49
C ALA A 148 -7.63 3.38 -5.01
N SER A 149 -7.20 4.60 -5.37
CA SER A 149 -8.11 5.64 -5.86
C SER A 149 -8.47 5.50 -7.33
N PHE A 150 -7.51 5.12 -8.18
CA PHE A 150 -7.68 5.18 -9.63
C PHE A 150 -7.98 3.83 -10.28
N ALA A 151 -7.57 2.70 -9.69
CA ALA A 151 -7.87 1.39 -10.26
C ALA A 151 -9.38 1.06 -10.30
N PRO A 152 -10.22 1.44 -9.30
CA PRO A 152 -11.66 1.25 -9.39
C PRO A 152 -12.30 1.96 -10.59
N ILE A 153 -11.79 3.15 -10.95
CA ILE A 153 -12.27 3.90 -12.11
C ILE A 153 -12.01 3.12 -13.41
N ALA A 154 -10.87 2.43 -13.50
CA ALA A 154 -10.56 1.56 -14.64
C ALA A 154 -11.45 0.30 -14.67
N VAL A 155 -11.79 -0.27 -13.52
CA VAL A 155 -12.76 -1.37 -13.43
C VAL A 155 -14.13 -0.94 -13.95
N ASP A 156 -14.63 0.22 -13.50
CA ASP A 156 -15.91 0.77 -13.94
C ASP A 156 -15.92 1.11 -15.45
N ALA A 157 -14.76 1.44 -16.01
CA ALA A 157 -14.57 1.66 -17.45
C ALA A 157 -14.44 0.37 -18.28
N GLY A 158 -14.53 -0.81 -17.65
CA GLY A 158 -14.57 -2.11 -18.33
C GLY A 158 -13.32 -2.98 -18.18
N ALA A 159 -12.36 -2.61 -17.31
CA ALA A 159 -11.14 -3.38 -17.07
C ALA A 159 -11.18 -4.11 -15.71
N PRO A 160 -11.79 -5.32 -15.62
CA PRO A 160 -12.08 -5.97 -14.34
C PRO A 160 -10.85 -6.31 -13.50
N ALA A 161 -9.69 -6.57 -14.13
CA ALA A 161 -8.45 -6.94 -13.44
C ALA A 161 -7.58 -5.73 -13.02
N ALA A 162 -8.08 -4.50 -13.18
CA ALA A 162 -7.27 -3.30 -12.98
C ALA A 162 -6.79 -3.13 -11.52
N ILE A 163 -7.62 -3.48 -10.53
CA ILE A 163 -7.28 -3.35 -9.10
C ILE A 163 -6.13 -4.28 -8.73
N GLU A 164 -6.21 -5.55 -9.12
CA GLU A 164 -5.23 -6.57 -8.83
C GLU A 164 -3.88 -6.22 -9.45
N VAL A 165 -3.90 -5.80 -10.72
CA VAL A 165 -2.69 -5.38 -11.45
C VAL A 165 -2.08 -4.13 -10.82
N ALA A 166 -2.89 -3.12 -10.46
CA ALA A 166 -2.38 -1.90 -9.84
C ALA A 166 -1.71 -2.16 -8.48
N ILE A 167 -2.34 -2.95 -7.61
CA ILE A 167 -1.80 -3.29 -6.30
C ILE A 167 -0.52 -4.13 -6.42
N ALA A 168 -0.50 -5.09 -7.36
CA ALA A 168 0.69 -5.88 -7.65
C ALA A 168 1.83 -5.01 -8.16
N ALA A 169 1.55 -4.12 -9.12
CA ALA A 169 2.52 -3.19 -9.68
C ALA A 169 3.06 -2.19 -8.65
N ALA A 170 2.22 -1.71 -7.73
CA ALA A 170 2.65 -0.81 -6.65
C ALA A 170 3.64 -1.51 -5.71
N THR A 171 3.36 -2.77 -5.36
CA THR A 171 4.23 -3.59 -4.50
C THR A 171 5.55 -3.89 -5.20
N PHE A 172 5.51 -4.25 -6.48
CA PHE A 172 6.71 -4.48 -7.28
C PHE A 172 7.53 -3.19 -7.47
N GLY A 173 6.87 -2.08 -7.73
CA GLY A 173 7.48 -0.75 -7.87
C GLY A 173 8.23 -0.32 -6.60
N LEU A 174 7.64 -0.57 -5.43
CA LEU A 174 8.29 -0.31 -4.15
C LEU A 174 9.57 -1.14 -3.98
N ILE A 175 9.49 -2.46 -4.20
CA ILE A 175 10.64 -3.37 -4.01
C ILE A 175 11.77 -3.02 -5.00
N SER A 176 11.42 -2.92 -6.29
CA SER A 176 12.39 -2.58 -7.35
C SER A 176 12.97 -1.17 -7.15
N GLY A 177 12.16 -0.20 -6.74
CA GLY A 177 12.58 1.15 -6.39
C GLY A 177 13.57 1.19 -5.24
N CYS A 178 13.34 0.44 -4.16
CA CYS A 178 14.30 0.34 -3.04
C CYS A 178 15.61 -0.32 -3.48
N MET A 179 15.54 -1.37 -4.31
CA MET A 179 16.73 -2.10 -4.78
C MET A 179 17.61 -1.25 -5.71
N LEU A 180 17.01 -0.45 -6.58
CA LEU A 180 17.74 0.38 -7.55
C LEU A 180 18.10 1.76 -7.00
N GLY A 181 17.19 2.37 -6.23
CA GLY A 181 17.30 3.74 -5.74
C GLY A 181 18.46 3.95 -4.76
N GLY A 182 18.66 3.02 -3.82
CA GLY A 182 19.76 3.12 -2.84
C GLY A 182 21.15 3.14 -3.50
N PRO A 183 21.51 2.12 -4.30
CA PRO A 183 22.78 2.09 -5.02
C PRO A 183 22.97 3.27 -5.97
N PHE A 184 21.92 3.67 -6.70
CA PHE A 184 21.98 4.78 -7.64
C PHE A 184 22.15 6.13 -6.94
N GLY A 185 21.45 6.36 -5.82
CA GLY A 185 21.62 7.54 -4.97
C GLY A 185 23.03 7.64 -4.42
N ASN A 186 23.56 6.55 -3.85
CA ASN A 186 24.93 6.50 -3.35
C ASN A 186 25.98 6.73 -4.46
N PHE A 187 25.74 6.22 -5.67
CA PHE A 187 26.59 6.49 -6.83
C PHE A 187 26.60 7.99 -7.18
N LEU A 188 25.43 8.64 -7.22
CA LEU A 188 25.32 10.08 -7.49
C LEU A 188 26.03 10.91 -6.41
N VAL A 189 25.82 10.59 -5.12
CA VAL A 189 26.47 11.29 -4.00
C VAL A 189 27.99 11.23 -4.13
N LYS A 190 28.56 10.05 -4.38
CA LYS A 190 30.01 9.87 -4.53
C LYS A 190 30.56 10.54 -5.79
N ARG A 191 29.83 10.45 -6.91
CA ARG A 191 30.25 11.04 -8.19
C ARG A 191 30.26 12.57 -8.15
N PHE A 192 29.25 13.17 -7.52
CA PHE A 192 29.10 14.62 -7.44
C PHE A 192 29.64 15.22 -6.12
N LYS A 193 30.23 14.39 -5.24
CA LYS A 193 30.82 14.79 -3.95
C LYS A 193 29.86 15.61 -3.08
N LEU A 194 28.64 15.11 -2.94
CA LEU A 194 27.56 15.79 -2.21
C LEU A 194 27.65 15.63 -0.68
N GLU A 195 28.73 15.03 -0.16
CA GLU A 195 28.92 14.66 1.25
C GLU A 195 29.17 15.86 2.21
N GLY A 196 29.11 17.11 1.73
CA GLY A 196 29.58 18.29 2.47
C GLY A 196 28.56 19.40 2.76
N SER A 197 27.27 19.26 2.43
CA SER A 197 26.29 20.33 2.69
C SER A 197 25.62 20.18 4.05
N THR A 198 26.09 20.95 5.04
CA THR A 198 25.53 21.10 6.42
C THR A 198 24.02 21.39 6.46
N SER A 199 23.41 21.75 5.34
CA SER A 199 21.97 21.99 5.20
C SER A 199 21.08 20.73 5.25
N ASN A 200 21.63 19.53 5.04
CA ASN A 200 20.81 18.30 5.00
C ASN A 200 20.41 17.81 6.40
N GLU A 201 21.28 17.94 7.40
CA GLU A 201 21.00 17.55 8.79
C GLU A 201 19.89 18.41 9.41
N GLN A 202 19.85 19.71 9.08
CA GLN A 202 18.84 20.65 9.56
C GLN A 202 17.48 20.42 8.88
N ALA A 203 17.46 20.08 7.59
CA ALA A 203 16.22 19.78 6.88
C ALA A 203 15.58 18.46 7.33
N MET A 204 16.38 17.44 7.68
CA MET A 204 15.85 16.17 8.21
C MET A 204 15.31 16.32 9.63
N GLY A 205 15.98 17.13 10.48
CA GLY A 205 15.51 17.44 11.83
C GLY A 205 14.21 18.27 11.88
N GLU A 206 13.95 19.16 10.91
CA GLU A 206 12.67 19.88 10.80
C GLU A 206 11.50 18.95 10.40
N ILE A 207 11.75 17.94 9.56
CA ILE A 207 10.71 16.97 9.13
C ILE A 207 10.33 16.04 10.29
N ASP A 208 11.30 15.60 11.10
CA ASP A 208 11.05 14.79 12.29
C ASP A 208 10.34 15.58 13.40
N ALA A 209 10.72 16.86 13.61
CA ALA A 209 10.11 17.72 14.62
C ALA A 209 8.66 18.12 14.31
N GLU A 210 8.30 18.32 13.04
CA GLU A 210 6.90 18.54 12.62
C GLU A 210 6.05 17.25 12.72
N GLY A 211 6.68 16.07 12.66
CA GLY A 211 6.02 14.75 12.80
C GLY A 211 5.84 14.25 14.24
N GLU A 212 6.73 14.64 15.17
CA GLU A 212 6.68 14.19 16.58
C GLU A 212 5.85 15.09 17.52
N SER A 213 5.38 16.25 17.07
CA SER A 213 4.68 17.21 17.95
C SER A 213 3.25 16.80 18.38
N GLY A 214 2.75 15.66 17.90
CA GLY A 214 1.48 15.08 18.36
C GLY A 214 1.73 13.81 19.17
N ASN A 215 1.22 13.74 20.40
CA ASN A 215 1.08 12.46 21.11
C ASN A 215 0.50 11.43 20.15
N LEU A 216 1.21 10.33 19.90
CA LEU A 216 0.76 9.27 19.00
C LEU A 216 -0.45 8.56 19.64
N LEU A 217 -1.65 9.06 19.35
CA LEU A 217 -2.91 8.50 19.89
C LEU A 217 -3.18 7.06 19.40
N VAL A 218 -2.46 6.61 18.37
CA VAL A 218 -2.62 5.33 17.70
C VAL A 218 -1.30 4.55 17.79
N ASP A 219 -1.17 3.72 18.81
CA ASP A 219 -0.05 2.79 18.99
C ASP A 219 -0.47 1.35 18.66
N LYS A 220 0.49 0.51 18.24
CA LYS A 220 0.29 -0.90 17.84
C LYS A 220 -0.58 -1.70 18.85
N PRO A 221 -0.31 -1.71 20.17
CA PRO A 221 -1.16 -2.39 21.16
C PRO A 221 -2.57 -1.80 21.26
N ASN A 222 -2.73 -0.48 21.15
CA ASN A 222 -4.04 0.19 21.25
C ASN A 222 -4.95 -0.16 20.07
N ILE A 223 -4.38 -0.32 18.86
CA ILE A 223 -5.12 -0.77 17.68
C ILE A 223 -5.64 -2.20 17.87
N ILE A 224 -4.82 -3.11 18.41
CA ILE A 224 -5.24 -4.49 18.66
C ILE A 224 -6.42 -4.52 19.63
N GLN A 225 -6.29 -3.82 20.76
CA GLN A 225 -7.37 -3.77 21.76
C GLN A 225 -8.65 -3.18 21.18
N ALA A 226 -8.55 -2.12 20.39
CA ALA A 226 -9.70 -1.52 19.71
C ALA A 226 -10.38 -2.52 18.76
N VAL A 227 -9.61 -3.25 17.93
CA VAL A 227 -10.16 -4.25 17.00
C VAL A 227 -10.81 -5.41 17.75
N PHE A 228 -10.19 -5.92 18.82
CA PHE A 228 -10.80 -6.98 19.65
C PHE A 228 -12.08 -6.52 20.33
N LEU A 229 -12.10 -5.31 20.92
CA LEU A 229 -13.29 -4.74 21.54
C LEU A 229 -14.41 -4.55 20.51
N MET A 230 -14.10 -4.09 19.30
CA MET A 230 -15.08 -3.99 18.21
C MET A 230 -15.64 -5.36 17.80
N CYS A 231 -14.79 -6.40 17.72
CA CYS A 231 -15.25 -7.76 17.42
C CYS A 231 -16.20 -8.30 18.50
N ILE A 232 -15.87 -8.09 19.78
CA ILE A 232 -16.72 -8.49 20.91
C ILE A 232 -18.05 -7.73 20.88
N ALA A 233 -18.01 -6.41 20.65
CA ALA A 233 -19.21 -5.58 20.56
C ALA A 233 -20.12 -6.00 19.40
N ASN A 234 -19.56 -6.30 18.22
CA ASN A 234 -20.32 -6.80 17.08
C ASN A 234 -20.97 -8.17 17.35
N ARG A 235 -20.23 -9.09 17.98
CA ARG A 235 -20.76 -10.40 18.37
C ARG A 235 -21.92 -10.25 19.37
N ASN A 236 -21.79 -9.39 20.37
CA ASN A 236 -22.85 -9.11 21.33
C ASN A 236 -24.08 -8.49 20.67
N ARG A 237 -23.90 -7.59 19.69
CA ARG A 237 -25.00 -6.99 18.93
C ARG A 237 -25.77 -8.02 18.09
N LYS A 238 -25.06 -8.93 17.39
CA LYS A 238 -25.69 -10.02 16.63
C LYS A 238 -26.48 -10.96 17.55
N ASN A 239 -25.92 -11.32 18.70
CA ASN A 239 -26.55 -12.23 19.66
C ASN A 239 -27.80 -11.63 20.32
N ASN A 240 -27.85 -10.31 20.51
CA ASN A 240 -29.06 -9.61 20.99
C ASN A 240 -30.15 -9.50 19.91
N ARG A 241 -29.78 -9.35 18.63
CA ARG A 241 -30.75 -9.30 17.52
C ARG A 241 -31.43 -10.63 17.22
N THR A 242 -30.80 -11.75 17.57
CA THR A 242 -31.37 -13.11 17.44
C THR A 242 -32.23 -13.53 18.63
N ARG A 243 -32.28 -12.72 19.70
CA ARG A 243 -33.08 -12.98 20.93
C ARG A 243 -34.37 -12.16 21.01
N THR A 244 -34.60 -11.25 20.06
CA THR A 244 -35.85 -10.47 19.86
C THR A 244 -36.58 -10.97 18.64
#